data_AF-S6T7R5-F1
#
_entry.id   AF-S6T7R5-F1
#
_cell.length_a   1.000
_cell.length_b   1.000
_cell.length_c   1.000
_cell.angle_alpha   90.00
_cell.angle_beta   90.00
_cell.angle_gamma   90.00
#
_symmetry.space_group_name_H-M   'P 1'
#
loop_
_entity.id
_entity.type
_entity.pdbx_description
1 polymer ?
#
loop_
_entity_poly.entity_id
_entity_poly.type
_entity_poly.pdbx_seq_one_letter_code
_entity_poly.pdbx_strand_id
1 'polypeptide(L)' 'TPWTGQLLIVIDPDKGAGQHFAQRSEELVRQLHGVGQERLPGDRRYLERARSMAHGIVIAQVDLERLQTLAGD' A
#
# COMPACT_ATOMS: atom_id res chain seq x y z
N THR A 1 -13.47 12.46 19.04
CA THR A 1 -13.83 11.91 17.71
C THR A 1 -13.48 12.95 16.66
N PRO A 2 -12.77 12.62 15.58
CA PRO A 2 -12.55 13.58 14.51
C PRO A 2 -13.88 13.89 13.83
N TRP A 3 -14.34 15.14 13.90
CA TRP A 3 -15.49 15.62 13.12
C TRP A 3 -14.98 16.11 11.77
N THR A 4 -14.95 15.20 10.79
CA THR A 4 -14.29 15.41 9.49
C THR A 4 -15.08 14.75 8.35
N GLY A 5 -14.66 14.99 7.11
CA GLY A 5 -15.16 14.30 5.92
C GLY A 5 -13.99 13.76 5.08
N GLN A 6 -14.30 12.90 4.11
CA GLN A 6 -13.31 12.33 3.19
C GLN A 6 -13.73 12.64 1.75
N LEU A 7 -12.81 13.20 0.96
CA LEU A 7 -12.97 13.38 -0.49
C LEU A 7 -12.17 12.30 -1.22
N LEU A 8 -12.78 11.68 -2.22
CA LEU A 8 -12.12 10.74 -3.12
C LEU A 8 -12.34 11.20 -4.56
N ILE A 9 -11.26 11.19 -5.36
CA ILE A 9 -11.31 11.43 -6.81
C ILE A 9 -10.72 10.21 -7.48
N VAL A 10 -11.49 9.58 -8.37
CA VAL A 10 -11.08 8.41 -9.15
C VAL A 10 -10.92 8.83 -10.60
N ILE A 11 -9.78 8.54 -11.19
CA ILE A 11 -9.42 8.93 -12.57
C ILE A 11 -9.21 7.64 -13.37
N ASP A 12 -9.88 7.55 -14.52
CA ASP A 12 -9.52 6.58 -15.56
C ASP A 12 -8.34 7.17 -16.36
N PRO A 13 -7.12 6.62 -16.22
CA PRO A 13 -5.94 7.21 -16.80
C PRO A 13 -5.80 6.95 -18.32
N ASP A 14 -6.61 6.03 -18.88
CA ASP A 14 -6.55 5.64 -20.29
C ASP A 14 -7.70 6.26 -21.10
N LYS A 15 -8.58 7.05 -20.46
CA LYS A 15 -9.71 7.70 -21.13
C LYS A 15 -9.23 8.64 -22.25
N GLY A 16 -9.48 8.26 -23.50
CA GLY A 16 -9.12 9.05 -24.69
C GLY A 16 -7.63 9.00 -25.08
N ALA A 17 -6.85 8.08 -24.50
CA ALA A 17 -5.43 7.93 -24.80
C ALA A 17 -5.17 6.86 -25.88
N GLY A 18 -4.16 7.08 -26.72
CA GLY A 18 -3.64 6.09 -27.68
C GLY A 18 -2.55 5.17 -27.10
N GLN A 19 -2.29 5.25 -25.79
CA GLN A 19 -1.23 4.52 -25.10
C GLN A 19 -1.61 4.27 -23.64
N HIS A 20 -1.10 3.18 -23.06
CA HIS A 20 -1.40 2.78 -21.69
C HIS A 20 -0.62 3.58 -20.66
N PHE A 21 -1.30 4.21 -19.71
CA PHE A 21 -0.67 4.91 -18.60
C PHE A 21 0.21 3.98 -17.75
N ALA A 22 -0.23 2.74 -17.53
CA ALA A 22 0.51 1.75 -16.74
C ALA A 22 1.94 1.50 -17.28
N GLN A 23 2.10 1.44 -18.60
CA GLN A 23 3.42 1.26 -19.22
C GLN A 23 4.32 2.48 -18.97
N ARG A 24 3.76 3.70 -19.04
CA ARG A 24 4.53 4.93 -18.79
C ARG A 24 4.92 5.07 -17.32
N SER A 25 4.03 4.71 -16.39
CA SER A 25 4.33 4.75 -14.96
C SER A 25 5.41 3.74 -14.58
N GLU A 26 5.38 2.54 -15.17
CA GLU A 26 6.41 1.52 -14.96
C GLU A 26 7.78 2.00 -15.48
N GLU A 27 7.80 2.60 -16.68
CA GLU A 27 9.00 3.17 -17.25
C GLU A 27 9.58 4.28 -16.36
N LEU A 28 8.74 5.15 -15.82
CA LEU A 28 9.17 6.19 -14.88
C LEU A 28 9.79 5.58 -13.62
N VAL A 29 9.15 4.56 -13.03
CA VAL A 29 9.67 3.82 -11.87
C VAL A 29 11.05 3.23 -12.17
N ARG A 30 11.22 2.60 -13.33
CA ARG A 30 12.50 2.05 -13.78
C ARG A 30 13.59 3.11 -13.91
N GLN A 31 13.27 4.28 -14.45
CA GLN A 31 14.21 5.39 -14.58
C GLN A 31 14.62 5.96 -13.20
N LEU A 32 13.68 6.06 -12.26
CA LEU A 32 13.96 6.51 -10.89
C LEU A 32 14.92 5.56 -10.16
N HIS A 33 14.73 4.25 -10.32
CA HIS A 33 15.67 3.26 -9.79
C HIS A 33 17.04 3.40 -10.45
N GLY A 34 17.10 3.66 -11.76
CA GLY A 34 18.34 3.85 -12.51
C GLY A 34 19.20 5.03 -12.06
N VAL A 35 18.61 6.05 -11.44
CA VAL A 35 19.33 7.22 -10.90
C VAL A 35 19.65 7.12 -9.40
N GLY A 36 19.48 5.94 -8.80
CA GLY A 36 19.84 5.65 -7.42
C GLY A 36 18.74 5.90 -6.38
N GLN A 37 17.48 6.08 -6.81
CA GLN A 37 16.36 6.08 -5.88
C GLN A 37 15.97 4.64 -5.53
N GLU A 38 16.50 4.11 -4.43
CA GLU A 38 16.29 2.71 -4.02
C GLU A 38 14.90 2.42 -3.45
N ARG A 39 14.12 3.44 -3.06
CA ARG A 39 12.81 3.26 -2.42
C ARG A 39 11.77 4.21 -2.99
N LEU A 40 10.71 3.63 -3.54
CA LEU A 40 9.52 4.33 -3.98
C LEU A 40 8.46 4.39 -2.87
N PRO A 41 7.58 5.41 -2.90
CA PRO A 41 6.45 5.49 -1.99
C PRO A 41 5.56 4.24 -2.10
N GLY A 42 5.57 3.40 -1.07
CA GLY A 42 4.76 2.18 -1.03
C GLY A 42 5.57 0.89 -0.94
N ASP A 43 6.84 0.89 -1.32
CA ASP A 43 7.69 -0.33 -1.34
C ASP A 43 7.74 -1.02 0.02
N ARG A 44 7.93 -0.25 1.10
CA ARG A 44 7.90 -0.79 2.47
C ARG A 44 6.58 -1.50 2.77
N ARG A 45 5.44 -0.95 2.31
CA ARG A 45 4.12 -1.57 2.54
C ARG A 45 3.95 -2.84 1.71
N TYR A 46 4.48 -2.89 0.49
CA TYR A 46 4.45 -4.12 -0.32
C TYR A 46 5.33 -5.22 0.27
N LEU A 47 6.53 -4.89 0.73
CA LEU A 47 7.43 -5.83 1.41
C LEU A 47 6.80 -6.39 2.70
N GLU A 48 6.24 -5.52 3.54
CA GLU A 48 5.57 -5.97 4.77
C GLU A 48 4.28 -6.75 4.50
N ARG A 49 3.54 -6.43 3.42
CA ARG A 49 2.42 -7.25 2.96
C ARG A 49 2.88 -8.64 2.54
N ALA A 50 3.93 -8.75 1.73
CA ALA A 50 4.48 -10.04 1.29
C ALA A 50 4.95 -10.87 2.49
N ARG A 51 5.67 -10.26 3.44
CA ARG A 51 6.09 -10.89 4.70
C ARG A 51 4.88 -11.40 5.49
N SER A 52 3.85 -10.57 5.66
CA SER A 52 2.64 -10.93 6.40
C SER A 52 1.86 -12.06 5.74
N MET A 53 1.82 -12.09 4.40
CA MET A 53 1.20 -13.19 3.67
C MET A 53 1.98 -14.51 3.80
N ALA A 54 3.31 -14.44 3.89
CA ALA A 54 4.18 -15.61 4.00
C ALA A 54 4.27 -16.17 5.43
N HIS A 55 4.21 -15.30 6.45
CA HIS A 55 4.53 -15.66 7.84
C HIS A 55 3.43 -15.30 8.85
N GLY A 56 2.32 -14.72 8.40
CA GLY A 56 1.29 -14.16 9.27
C GLY A 56 1.61 -12.73 9.72
N ILE A 57 0.60 -12.05 10.25
CA ILE A 57 0.73 -10.71 10.82
C ILE A 57 1.28 -10.85 12.24
N VAL A 58 2.46 -10.29 12.49
CA VAL A 58 3.05 -10.29 13.82
C VAL A 58 2.27 -9.34 14.74
N ILE A 59 1.82 -9.85 15.87
CA ILE A 59 1.16 -9.09 16.93
C ILE A 59 1.78 -9.47 18.27
N ALA A 60 1.95 -8.51 19.18
CA ALA A 60 2.41 -8.81 20.52
C ALA A 60 1.33 -9.61 21.28
N GLN A 61 1.74 -10.58 22.09
CA GLN A 61 0.81 -11.45 22.81
C GLN A 61 -0.21 -10.66 23.65
N VAL A 62 0.27 -9.64 24.37
CA VAL A 62 -0.58 -8.75 25.19
C VAL A 62 -1.66 -8.04 24.36
N ASP A 63 -1.34 -7.67 23.12
CA ASP A 63 -2.30 -7.00 22.23
C ASP A 63 -3.31 -8.01 21.68
N LEU A 64 -2.88 -9.24 21.38
CA LEU A 64 -3.77 -10.30 20.93
C LEU A 64 -4.78 -10.69 22.01
N GLU A 65 -4.32 -10.90 23.25
CA GLU A 65 -5.18 -11.21 24.40
C GLU A 65 -6.20 -10.09 24.65
N ARG A 66 -5.77 -8.84 24.53
CA ARG A 66 -6.65 -7.67 24.64
C ARG A 66 -7.71 -7.66 23.53
N LEU A 67 -7.33 -7.96 22.29
CA LEU A 67 -8.27 -8.02 21.17
C LEU A 67 -9.29 -9.16 21.35
N GLN A 68 -8.87 -10.32 21.85
CA GLN A 68 -9.76 -11.45 22.16
C GLN A 68 -10.77 -11.07 23.25
N THR A 69 -10.31 -10.41 24.32
CA THR A 69 -11.19 -9.88 25.37
C THR A 69 -12.23 -8.90 24.81
N LEU A 70 -11.82 -8.01 23.89
CA LEU A 70 -12.72 -7.06 23.24
C LEU A 70 -13.71 -7.75 22.28
N ALA A 71 -13.36 -8.93 21.75
CA ALA A 71 -14.22 -9.73 20.89
C ALA A 71 -15.27 -10.54 21.69
N GLY A 72 -15.10 -10.68 23.00
CA GLY A 72 -15.99 -11.45 23.87
C GLY A 72 -15.65 -12.94 23.95
N ASP A 73 -14.44 -13.32 23.52
CA ASP A 73 -13.84 -14.64 23.73
C ASP A 73 -13.22 -14.77 25.13
#